data_AF-A0AAV0RFF0-F1
#
_entry.id   AF-A0AAV0RFF0-F1
#
_cell.length_a   1.000
_cell.length_b   1.000
_cell.length_c   1.000
_cell.angle_alpha   90.00
_cell.angle_beta   90.00
_cell.angle_gamma   90.00
#
_symmetry.space_group_name_H-M   'P 1'
#
loop_
_entity.id
_entity.type
_entity.pdbx_description
1 polymer ?
#
loop_
_entity_poly.entity_id
_entity_poly.type
_entity_poly.pdbx_seq_one_letter_code
_entity_poly.pdbx_strand_id
1 'polypeptide(L)'
;MFPEPFFHGGADEVTPGCWKADPSIQSFLSQQNGTLSQILETFINKTLPIITSHNKTAVYWEDVILAPDTWNNGPNNTKLLTAAGYRVIVSSWEFYYLDCGHGDFLGNDSQYDRPPTSSDVDSNGGSWCGPYKTWQKVYNYDITHGLSEVEKGRVLGAEVALWSEQADGAVLDARVWPRAAAMAEAMWSGNRDEKGVKRYAEATDRLNEWRYRMVGRGIMAEPIQPLWCLRNPGMCNTVKPFVAQ
;
A
#
# COMPACT_ATOMS: atom_id res chain seq x y z
N MET A 1 -22.35 0.50 -15.55
CA MET A 1 -22.00 1.04 -14.23
C MET A 1 -20.51 1.33 -14.13
N PHE A 2 -19.63 0.37 -14.47
CA PHE A 2 -18.16 0.55 -14.47
C PHE A 2 -17.55 0.37 -15.88
N PRO A 3 -17.35 1.47 -16.64
CA PRO A 3 -16.89 1.42 -18.03
C PRO A 3 -15.40 1.08 -18.19
N GLU A 4 -14.63 1.06 -17.10
CA GLU A 4 -13.18 0.89 -17.12
C GLU A 4 -12.77 -0.48 -17.70
N PRO A 5 -11.61 -0.57 -18.38
CA PRO A 5 -11.14 -1.81 -19.00
C PRO A 5 -10.55 -2.81 -17.98
N PHE A 6 -10.50 -2.46 -16.70
CA PHE A 6 -9.97 -3.31 -15.63
C PHE A 6 -11.07 -3.82 -14.72
N PHE A 7 -10.83 -4.96 -14.07
CA PHE A 7 -11.65 -5.49 -12.99
C PHE A 7 -10.74 -6.05 -11.90
N HIS A 8 -10.84 -5.54 -10.68
CA HIS A 8 -10.08 -6.07 -9.56
C HIS A 8 -10.82 -7.28 -8.96
N GLY A 9 -10.22 -8.46 -9.05
CA GLY A 9 -10.77 -9.73 -8.56
C GLY A 9 -10.40 -10.06 -7.11
N GLY A 10 -9.54 -9.25 -6.46
CA GLY A 10 -9.14 -9.43 -5.07
C GLY A 10 -8.18 -10.60 -4.90
N ALA A 11 -8.59 -11.57 -4.06
CA ALA A 11 -7.93 -12.85 -3.80
C ALA A 11 -6.63 -12.78 -2.98
N ASP A 12 -6.58 -11.84 -2.04
CA ASP A 12 -5.61 -11.73 -0.95
C ASP A 12 -5.97 -12.64 0.25
N GLU A 13 -4.95 -12.98 1.06
CA GLU A 13 -5.09 -13.56 2.41
C GLU A 13 -5.98 -14.80 2.52
N VAL A 14 -5.86 -15.69 1.53
CA VAL A 14 -6.53 -16.98 1.56
C VAL A 14 -6.12 -17.76 2.81
N THR A 15 -7.10 -18.12 3.63
CA THR A 15 -6.91 -18.90 4.86
C THR A 15 -7.36 -20.36 4.65
N PRO A 16 -6.44 -21.33 4.41
CA PRO A 16 -6.81 -22.73 4.14
C PRO A 16 -7.57 -23.40 5.30
N GLY A 17 -7.41 -22.89 6.52
CA GLY A 17 -8.15 -23.36 7.70
C GLY A 17 -9.67 -23.23 7.54
N CYS A 18 -10.16 -22.14 6.92
CA CYS A 18 -11.59 -21.94 6.65
C CYS A 18 -12.13 -23.02 5.71
N TRP A 19 -11.39 -23.36 4.67
CA TRP A 19 -11.75 -24.42 3.71
C TRP A 19 -11.67 -25.82 4.29
N LYS A 20 -10.70 -26.05 5.19
CA LYS A 20 -10.58 -27.30 5.91
C LYS A 20 -11.78 -27.56 6.82
N ALA A 21 -12.31 -26.50 7.43
CA ALA A 21 -13.45 -26.57 8.34
C ALA A 21 -14.81 -26.74 7.62
N ASP A 22 -14.91 -26.38 6.34
CA ASP A 22 -16.16 -26.43 5.58
C ASP A 22 -16.46 -27.83 5.00
N PRO A 23 -17.55 -28.51 5.41
CA PRO A 23 -17.87 -29.85 4.94
C PRO A 23 -18.18 -29.93 3.43
N SER A 24 -18.74 -28.87 2.84
CA SER A 24 -19.06 -28.85 1.41
C SER A 24 -17.80 -28.79 0.55
N ILE A 25 -16.80 -28.04 1.00
CA ILE A 25 -15.48 -27.98 0.36
C ILE A 25 -14.75 -29.30 0.51
N GLN A 26 -14.80 -29.93 1.68
CA GLN A 26 -14.21 -31.27 1.88
C GLN A 26 -14.87 -32.32 0.97
N SER A 27 -16.19 -32.26 0.79
CA SER A 27 -16.91 -33.12 -0.15
C SER A 27 -16.54 -32.84 -1.61
N PHE A 28 -16.34 -31.57 -1.99
CA PHE A 28 -15.90 -31.20 -3.33
C PHE A 28 -14.50 -31.76 -3.63
N LEU A 29 -13.56 -31.59 -2.69
CA LEU A 29 -12.19 -32.09 -2.83
C LEU A 29 -12.16 -33.62 -2.92
N SER A 30 -12.96 -34.34 -2.12
CA SER A 30 -12.98 -35.81 -2.17
C SER A 30 -13.52 -36.36 -3.48
N GLN A 31 -14.52 -35.71 -4.08
CA GLN A 31 -15.08 -36.09 -5.39
C GLN A 31 -14.10 -35.84 -6.54
N GLN A 32 -13.25 -34.81 -6.43
CA GLN A 32 -12.28 -34.42 -7.46
C GLN A 32 -10.88 -35.01 -7.21
N ASN A 33 -10.69 -35.76 -6.11
CA ASN A 33 -9.37 -36.19 -5.62
C ASN A 33 -8.36 -35.02 -5.53
N GLY A 34 -8.83 -33.86 -5.06
CA GLY A 34 -8.06 -32.61 -4.99
C GLY A 34 -7.55 -32.26 -3.59
N THR A 35 -6.75 -31.19 -3.50
CA THR A 35 -6.19 -30.68 -2.25
C THR A 35 -6.61 -29.23 -1.98
N LEU A 36 -6.48 -28.78 -0.71
CA LEU A 36 -6.77 -27.41 -0.32
C LEU A 36 -5.98 -26.36 -1.12
N SER A 37 -4.73 -26.66 -1.49
CA SER A 37 -3.87 -25.74 -2.26
C SER A 37 -4.41 -25.47 -3.68
N GLN A 38 -5.26 -26.35 -4.21
CA GLN A 38 -5.84 -26.22 -5.55
C GLN A 38 -7.13 -25.38 -5.55
N ILE A 39 -7.68 -25.04 -4.39
CA ILE A 39 -8.97 -24.34 -4.32
C ILE A 39 -8.85 -22.92 -4.89
N LEU A 40 -7.80 -22.18 -4.55
CA LEU A 40 -7.58 -20.84 -5.10
C LEU A 40 -7.44 -20.90 -6.62
N GLU A 41 -6.59 -21.80 -7.12
CA GLU A 41 -6.41 -22.02 -8.55
C GLU A 41 -7.73 -22.37 -9.23
N THR A 42 -8.53 -23.25 -8.64
CA THR A 42 -9.85 -23.64 -9.14
C THR A 42 -10.80 -22.43 -9.21
N PHE A 43 -10.83 -21.60 -8.15
CA PHE A 43 -11.63 -20.39 -8.10
C PHE A 43 -11.22 -19.39 -9.19
N ILE A 44 -9.92 -19.13 -9.36
CA ILE A 44 -9.39 -18.24 -10.39
C ILE A 44 -9.68 -18.79 -11.79
N ASN A 45 -9.46 -20.08 -12.04
CA ASN A 45 -9.73 -20.72 -13.33
C ASN A 45 -11.22 -20.70 -13.71
N LYS A 46 -12.14 -20.62 -12.72
CA LYS A 46 -13.58 -20.47 -12.97
C LYS A 46 -14.01 -19.02 -13.16
N THR A 47 -13.36 -18.07 -12.49
CA THR A 47 -13.78 -16.65 -12.48
C THR A 47 -13.08 -15.80 -13.52
N LEU A 48 -11.81 -16.06 -13.83
CA LEU A 48 -11.04 -15.32 -14.82
C LEU A 48 -11.70 -15.32 -16.21
N PRO A 49 -12.19 -16.46 -16.75
CA PRO A 49 -12.89 -16.46 -18.05
C PRO A 49 -14.17 -15.60 -18.06
N ILE A 50 -14.84 -15.48 -16.91
CA ILE A 50 -16.03 -14.64 -16.78
C ILE A 50 -15.61 -13.17 -16.90
N ILE A 51 -14.56 -12.76 -16.18
CA ILE A 51 -14.04 -11.38 -16.27
C ILE A 51 -13.60 -11.05 -17.69
N THR A 52 -12.84 -11.93 -18.35
CA THR A 52 -12.32 -11.68 -19.70
C THR A 52 -13.40 -11.71 -20.77
N SER A 53 -14.50 -12.45 -20.57
CA SER A 53 -15.66 -12.43 -21.48
C SER A 53 -16.34 -11.05 -21.60
N HIS A 54 -16.10 -10.17 -20.62
CA HIS A 54 -16.55 -8.79 -20.64
C HIS A 54 -15.51 -7.82 -21.22
N ASN A 55 -14.48 -8.31 -21.93
CA ASN A 55 -13.36 -7.52 -22.47
C ASN A 55 -12.62 -6.73 -21.39
N LYS A 56 -12.53 -7.26 -20.18
CA LYS A 56 -11.81 -6.66 -19.05
C LYS A 56 -10.49 -7.37 -18.79
N THR A 57 -9.51 -6.61 -18.36
CA THR A 57 -8.24 -7.10 -17.79
C THR A 57 -8.43 -7.32 -16.30
N ALA A 58 -8.23 -8.55 -15.84
CA ALA A 58 -8.26 -8.86 -14.42
C ALA A 58 -7.02 -8.30 -13.69
N VAL A 59 -7.24 -7.78 -12.49
CA VAL A 59 -6.20 -7.37 -11.53
C VAL A 59 -6.44 -8.20 -10.26
N TYR A 60 -5.40 -8.79 -9.70
CA TYR A 60 -5.46 -9.57 -8.47
C TYR A 60 -4.36 -9.09 -7.53
N TRP A 61 -4.56 -9.32 -6.23
CA TRP A 61 -3.46 -9.26 -5.29
C TRP A 61 -2.41 -10.33 -5.59
N GLU A 62 -1.17 -10.05 -5.22
CA GLU A 62 -0.02 -10.89 -5.56
C GLU A 62 -0.05 -12.29 -4.94
N ASP A 63 -0.83 -12.48 -3.87
CA ASP A 63 -1.07 -13.75 -3.19
C ASP A 63 -1.49 -14.88 -4.14
N VAL A 64 -2.22 -14.55 -5.21
CA VAL A 64 -2.61 -15.54 -6.24
C VAL A 64 -1.40 -16.25 -6.85
N ILE A 65 -0.24 -15.58 -6.91
CA ILE A 65 0.99 -16.11 -7.51
C ILE A 65 2.04 -16.46 -6.45
N LEU A 66 2.17 -15.64 -5.40
CA LEU A 66 3.31 -15.70 -4.49
C LEU A 66 3.00 -16.35 -3.11
N ALA A 67 1.76 -16.75 -2.84
CA ALA A 67 1.31 -17.22 -1.52
C ALA A 67 2.20 -18.30 -0.85
N PRO A 68 2.23 -18.36 0.50
CA PRO A 68 1.49 -17.50 1.45
C PRO A 68 2.21 -16.20 1.86
N ASP A 69 1.44 -15.22 2.36
CA ASP A 69 1.86 -13.99 3.06
C ASP A 69 2.82 -13.05 2.29
N THR A 70 2.32 -12.50 1.18
CA THR A 70 3.19 -11.89 0.17
C THR A 70 3.44 -10.40 0.40
N TRP A 71 2.52 -9.67 1.02
CA TRP A 71 2.64 -8.21 1.18
C TRP A 71 3.93 -7.75 1.89
N ASN A 72 4.61 -8.63 2.63
CA ASN A 72 5.77 -8.36 3.47
C ASN A 72 7.11 -8.05 2.77
N ASN A 73 7.20 -8.09 1.44
CA ASN A 73 8.52 -8.12 0.77
C ASN A 73 8.74 -6.98 -0.26
N GLY A 74 7.87 -5.97 -0.26
CA GLY A 74 8.08 -4.67 -0.93
C GLY A 74 8.71 -4.76 -2.34
N PRO A 75 9.86 -4.10 -2.60
CA PRO A 75 10.53 -4.14 -3.91
C PRO A 75 10.90 -5.55 -4.40
N ASN A 76 11.16 -6.50 -3.51
CA ASN A 76 11.56 -7.86 -3.90
C ASN A 76 10.39 -8.59 -4.56
N ASN A 77 9.17 -8.45 -4.06
CA ASN A 77 8.01 -9.06 -4.73
C ASN A 77 7.70 -8.39 -6.06
N THR A 78 7.85 -7.05 -6.13
CA THR A 78 7.75 -6.33 -7.41
C THR A 78 8.74 -6.94 -8.42
N LYS A 79 9.97 -7.23 -7.99
CA LYS A 79 10.97 -7.91 -8.82
C LYS A 79 10.56 -9.32 -9.21
N LEU A 80 10.11 -10.15 -8.27
CA LEU A 80 9.70 -11.53 -8.54
C LEU A 80 8.58 -11.59 -9.59
N LEU A 81 7.54 -10.76 -9.44
CA LEU A 81 6.40 -10.71 -10.35
C LEU A 81 6.80 -10.19 -11.74
N THR A 82 7.57 -9.10 -11.78
CA THR A 82 8.03 -8.54 -13.06
C THR A 82 9.02 -9.47 -13.77
N ALA A 83 9.87 -10.19 -13.05
CA ALA A 83 10.76 -11.22 -13.60
C ALA A 83 9.97 -12.41 -14.16
N ALA A 84 8.88 -12.80 -13.50
CA ALA A 84 7.95 -13.83 -13.96
C ALA A 84 7.07 -13.39 -15.15
N GLY A 85 7.19 -12.14 -15.60
CA GLY A 85 6.51 -11.62 -16.79
C GLY A 85 5.19 -10.92 -16.52
N TYR A 86 4.78 -10.77 -15.25
CA TYR A 86 3.55 -10.07 -14.89
C TYR A 86 3.72 -8.56 -14.94
N ARG A 87 2.62 -7.87 -15.28
CA ARG A 87 2.52 -6.41 -15.11
C ARG A 87 2.09 -6.12 -13.68
N VAL A 88 2.68 -5.11 -13.05
CA VAL A 88 2.52 -4.85 -11.60
C VAL A 88 2.04 -3.43 -11.35
N ILE A 89 1.11 -3.28 -10.41
CA ILE A 89 0.77 -2.02 -9.75
C ILE A 89 1.41 -2.08 -8.36
N VAL A 90 2.28 -1.12 -8.03
CA VAL A 90 3.01 -1.15 -6.77
C VAL A 90 2.17 -0.52 -5.65
N SER A 91 1.86 -1.31 -4.62
CA SER A 91 1.15 -0.86 -3.42
C SER A 91 1.82 -1.39 -2.14
N SER A 92 3.17 -1.39 -2.10
CA SER A 92 3.96 -1.90 -0.97
C SER A 92 3.55 -1.22 0.35
N TRP A 93 3.04 -1.99 1.32
CA TRP A 93 2.53 -1.44 2.59
C TRP A 93 3.54 -0.59 3.35
N GLU A 94 4.83 -0.92 3.24
CA GLU A 94 5.92 -0.18 3.88
C GLU A 94 5.93 1.31 3.47
N PHE A 95 5.35 1.65 2.32
CA PHE A 95 5.35 3.00 1.75
C PHE A 95 3.94 3.54 1.49
N TYR A 96 3.00 2.70 1.05
CA TYR A 96 1.75 3.15 0.41
C TYR A 96 0.46 2.76 1.13
N TYR A 97 0.51 2.11 2.30
CA TYR A 97 -0.68 1.90 3.12
C TYR A 97 -0.90 3.11 4.04
N LEU A 98 -2.04 3.78 3.86
CA LEU A 98 -2.38 5.04 4.51
C LEU A 98 -3.07 4.87 5.87
N ASP A 99 -3.57 3.67 6.16
CA ASP A 99 -4.23 3.24 7.39
C ASP A 99 -3.26 2.93 8.55
N CYS A 100 -1.98 2.68 8.25
CA CYS A 100 -0.98 2.29 9.24
C CYS A 100 -0.73 3.33 10.32
N GLY A 101 -0.34 2.84 11.51
CA GLY A 101 0.10 3.69 12.63
C GLY A 101 -1.03 4.27 13.48
N HIS A 102 -2.22 3.70 13.40
CA HIS A 102 -3.38 4.05 14.23
C HIS A 102 -3.68 3.00 15.31
N GLY A 103 -2.69 2.18 15.64
CA GLY A 103 -2.81 1.06 16.57
C GLY A 103 -3.69 -0.08 16.05
N ASP A 104 -3.96 -1.05 16.92
CA ASP A 104 -4.92 -2.11 16.64
C ASP A 104 -6.37 -1.61 16.79
N PHE A 105 -7.28 -2.22 16.04
CA PHE A 105 -8.73 -2.00 16.11
C PHE A 105 -9.46 -3.09 16.90
N LEU A 106 -8.78 -4.20 17.24
CA LEU A 106 -9.35 -5.29 18.02
C LEU A 106 -9.67 -4.87 19.47
N GLY A 107 -10.74 -5.45 20.02
CA GLY A 107 -11.16 -5.23 21.41
C GLY A 107 -10.63 -6.31 22.36
N ASN A 108 -10.59 -5.99 23.67
CA ASN A 108 -10.14 -6.90 24.73
C ASN A 108 -8.73 -7.48 24.50
N ASP A 109 -7.79 -6.59 24.17
CA ASP A 109 -6.42 -6.96 23.88
C ASP A 109 -5.49 -6.65 25.07
N SER A 110 -5.10 -7.72 25.77
CA SER A 110 -4.21 -7.66 26.94
C SER A 110 -2.80 -7.16 26.62
N GLN A 111 -2.42 -7.01 25.33
CA GLN A 111 -1.13 -6.43 24.98
C GLN A 111 -0.98 -4.98 25.47
N TYR A 112 -2.11 -4.28 25.67
CA TYR A 112 -2.16 -2.90 26.18
C TYR A 112 -2.10 -2.80 27.72
N ASP A 113 -2.20 -3.91 28.46
CA ASP A 113 -2.11 -3.91 29.94
C ASP A 113 -0.65 -3.77 30.45
N ARG A 114 0.32 -3.64 29.53
CA ARG A 114 1.74 -3.60 29.86
C ARG A 114 2.12 -2.30 30.61
N PRO A 115 2.93 -2.39 31.69
CA PRO A 115 3.35 -1.22 32.44
C PRO A 115 4.34 -0.35 31.64
N PRO A 116 4.47 0.96 31.95
CA PRO A 116 5.32 1.91 31.21
C PRO A 116 6.82 1.56 31.13
N THR A 117 7.26 0.58 31.93
CA THR A 117 8.66 0.15 32.05
C THR A 117 9.01 -1.06 31.20
N SER A 118 8.06 -1.68 30.50
CA SER A 118 8.36 -2.80 29.59
C SER A 118 9.04 -2.26 28.33
N SER A 119 10.30 -2.67 28.12
CA SER A 119 11.17 -2.19 27.03
C SER A 119 10.81 -2.71 25.64
N ASP A 120 9.73 -3.47 25.46
CA ASP A 120 9.22 -3.87 24.15
C ASP A 120 7.82 -3.28 23.97
N VAL A 121 7.83 -1.97 23.67
CA VAL A 121 6.73 -1.36 22.93
C VAL A 121 6.75 -2.10 21.59
N ASP A 122 5.70 -2.85 21.26
CA ASP A 122 5.40 -3.02 19.84
C ASP A 122 5.28 -1.59 19.31
N SER A 123 6.35 -1.09 18.69
CA SER A 123 6.56 0.35 18.45
C SER A 123 5.47 0.96 17.57
N ASN A 124 4.64 0.10 16.99
CA ASN A 124 3.54 0.39 16.12
C ASN A 124 2.17 0.41 16.82
N GLY A 125 2.14 0.14 18.13
CA GLY A 125 0.92 0.16 18.95
C GLY A 125 -0.13 -0.86 18.52
N GLY A 126 0.28 -2.03 17.98
CA GLY A 126 -0.61 -3.07 17.47
C GLY A 126 -1.00 -2.91 15.99
N SER A 127 -0.62 -1.81 15.33
CA SER A 127 -0.78 -1.70 13.88
C SER A 127 0.25 -2.58 13.18
N TRP A 128 -0.18 -3.69 12.55
CA TRP A 128 0.72 -4.64 11.88
C TRP A 128 1.62 -3.96 10.84
N CYS A 129 1.07 -2.97 10.12
CA CYS A 129 1.78 -2.23 9.09
C CYS A 129 2.39 -0.94 9.63
N GLY A 130 2.47 -0.71 10.94
CA GLY A 130 3.05 0.51 11.50
C GLY A 130 4.54 0.71 11.12
N PRO A 131 5.09 1.92 11.30
CA PRO A 131 4.46 3.13 11.80
C PRO A 131 3.61 3.85 10.73
N TYR A 132 3.01 5.00 11.06
CA TYR A 132 2.34 5.86 10.09
C TYR A 132 3.27 6.25 8.93
N LYS A 133 2.75 6.19 7.70
CA LYS A 133 3.49 6.54 6.49
C LYS A 133 3.38 8.05 6.24
N THR A 134 4.45 8.78 6.53
CA THR A 134 4.49 10.23 6.26
C THR A 134 4.52 10.52 4.76
N TRP A 135 4.16 11.74 4.37
CA TRP A 135 4.25 12.17 2.97
C TRP A 135 5.67 12.01 2.43
N GLN A 136 6.71 12.21 3.24
CA GLN A 136 8.11 12.01 2.81
C GLN A 136 8.39 10.54 2.51
N LYS A 137 7.83 9.60 3.28
CA LYS A 137 8.02 8.16 3.04
C LYS A 137 7.35 7.75 1.74
N VAL A 138 6.11 8.21 1.53
CA VAL A 138 5.35 8.03 0.28
C VAL A 138 6.12 8.64 -0.91
N TYR A 139 6.54 9.91 -0.81
CA TYR A 139 7.21 10.63 -1.89
C TYR A 139 8.54 10.00 -2.31
N ASN A 140 9.32 9.50 -1.34
CA ASN A 140 10.68 9.06 -1.58
C ASN A 140 10.78 7.63 -2.13
N TYR A 141 9.70 6.86 -2.12
CA TYR A 141 9.75 5.48 -2.61
C TYR A 141 10.14 5.45 -4.10
N ASP A 142 11.11 4.59 -4.42
CA ASP A 142 11.50 4.29 -5.80
C ASP A 142 10.91 2.93 -6.15
N ILE A 143 9.74 2.94 -6.78
CA ILE A 143 8.97 1.73 -7.12
C ILE A 143 9.68 0.83 -8.15
N THR A 144 10.78 1.32 -8.73
CA THR A 144 11.61 0.61 -9.70
C THR A 144 12.96 0.17 -9.15
N HIS A 145 13.18 0.33 -7.84
CA HIS A 145 14.43 -0.02 -7.19
C HIS A 145 14.79 -1.50 -7.41
N GLY A 146 16.02 -1.77 -7.84
CA GLY A 146 16.53 -3.13 -8.04
C GLY A 146 16.01 -3.86 -9.30
N LEU A 147 15.22 -3.19 -10.13
CA LEU A 147 14.68 -3.72 -11.38
C LEU A 147 15.60 -3.42 -12.57
N SER A 148 15.73 -4.37 -13.49
CA SER A 148 16.27 -4.21 -14.84
C SER A 148 15.32 -3.41 -15.73
N GLU A 149 15.80 -2.92 -16.88
CA GLU A 149 14.95 -2.15 -17.82
C GLU A 149 13.73 -2.95 -18.32
N VAL A 150 13.89 -4.27 -18.50
CA VAL A 150 12.79 -5.15 -18.91
C VAL A 150 11.75 -5.30 -17.79
N GLU A 151 12.20 -5.44 -16.53
CA GLU A 151 11.31 -5.51 -15.37
C GLU A 151 10.60 -4.17 -15.13
N LYS A 152 11.32 -3.04 -15.25
CA LYS A 152 10.74 -1.69 -15.17
C LYS A 152 9.61 -1.47 -16.18
N GLY A 153 9.77 -1.97 -17.41
CA GLY A 153 8.74 -1.89 -18.45
C GLY A 153 7.44 -2.63 -18.12
N ARG A 154 7.42 -3.44 -17.05
CA ARG A 154 6.22 -4.14 -16.56
C ARG A 154 5.56 -3.45 -15.36
N VAL A 155 6.20 -2.45 -14.76
CA VAL A 155 5.59 -1.64 -13.70
C VAL A 155 4.64 -0.61 -14.33
N LEU A 156 3.35 -0.73 -14.05
CA LEU A 156 2.31 0.15 -14.62
C LEU A 156 2.18 1.47 -13.87
N GLY A 157 2.60 1.51 -12.61
CA GLY A 157 2.45 2.63 -11.70
C GLY A 157 2.33 2.16 -10.26
N ALA A 158 1.69 2.99 -9.43
CA ALA A 158 1.48 2.72 -8.03
C ALA A 158 0.08 3.14 -7.57
N GLU A 159 -0.37 2.54 -6.48
CA GLU A 159 -1.59 2.90 -5.77
C GLU A 159 -1.28 3.06 -4.28
N VAL A 160 -1.89 4.06 -3.65
CA VAL A 160 -1.95 4.15 -2.18
C VAL A 160 -3.25 3.52 -1.72
N ALA A 161 -3.16 2.58 -0.79
CA ALA A 161 -4.30 1.91 -0.21
C ALA A 161 -4.71 2.60 1.10
N LEU A 162 -6.00 2.80 1.32
CA LEU A 162 -6.56 3.14 2.62
C LEU A 162 -7.51 2.02 3.03
N TRP A 163 -6.99 1.05 3.78
CA TRP A 163 -7.84 0.10 4.48
C TRP A 163 -8.68 0.84 5.52
N SER A 164 -9.89 0.33 5.76
CA SER A 164 -10.97 1.12 6.35
C SER A 164 -11.51 0.54 7.66
N GLU A 165 -10.74 -0.30 8.34
CA GLU A 165 -11.05 -0.80 9.69
C GLU A 165 -11.27 0.36 10.67
N GLN A 166 -10.48 1.42 10.51
CA GLN A 166 -10.55 2.66 11.29
C GLN A 166 -10.69 3.90 10.41
N ALA A 167 -11.36 3.79 9.26
CA ALA A 167 -11.65 4.93 8.40
C ALA A 167 -13.07 4.89 7.82
N ASP A 168 -13.73 6.04 7.90
CA ASP A 168 -15.03 6.31 7.29
C ASP A 168 -15.04 7.75 6.73
N GLY A 169 -16.23 8.24 6.38
CA GLY A 169 -16.39 9.61 5.85
C GLY A 169 -15.90 10.72 6.78
N ALA A 170 -15.77 10.48 8.09
CA ALA A 170 -15.28 11.49 9.03
C ALA A 170 -13.77 11.72 8.92
N VAL A 171 -13.01 10.70 8.50
CA VAL A 171 -11.54 10.77 8.45
C VAL A 171 -10.95 10.56 7.06
N LEU A 172 -11.75 10.16 6.07
CA LEU A 172 -11.31 9.87 4.70
C LEU A 172 -10.38 10.95 4.14
N ASP A 173 -10.80 12.21 4.18
CA ASP A 173 -10.02 13.32 3.62
C ASP A 173 -8.67 13.49 4.29
N ALA A 174 -8.62 13.44 5.63
CA ALA A 174 -7.39 13.62 6.39
C ALA A 174 -6.45 12.40 6.24
N ARG A 175 -7.01 11.20 6.05
CA ARG A 175 -6.23 9.99 5.80
C ARG A 175 -5.60 10.01 4.40
N VAL A 176 -6.35 10.39 3.38
CA VAL A 176 -5.86 10.38 1.99
C VAL A 176 -4.97 11.60 1.71
N TRP A 177 -5.38 12.78 2.15
CA TRP A 177 -4.75 14.05 1.75
C TRP A 177 -3.97 14.69 2.90
N PRO A 178 -2.76 15.22 2.64
CA PRO A 178 -2.14 15.42 1.32
C PRO A 178 -1.17 14.29 0.92
N ARG A 179 -1.11 13.17 1.65
CA ARG A 179 -0.15 12.07 1.37
C ARG A 179 -0.29 11.50 -0.04
N ALA A 180 -1.52 11.29 -0.52
CA ALA A 180 -1.77 10.84 -1.88
C ALA A 180 -1.29 11.84 -2.94
N ALA A 181 -1.26 13.15 -2.65
CA ALA A 181 -0.69 14.15 -3.57
C ALA A 181 0.84 14.02 -3.70
N ALA A 182 1.52 13.58 -2.64
CA ALA A 182 2.95 13.28 -2.69
C ALA A 182 3.23 12.09 -3.62
N MET A 183 2.42 11.02 -3.55
CA MET A 183 2.50 9.91 -4.51
C MET A 183 2.20 10.40 -5.94
N ALA A 184 1.16 11.21 -6.12
CA ALA A 184 0.74 11.70 -7.43
C ALA A 184 1.89 12.43 -8.14
N GLU A 185 2.61 13.31 -7.45
CA GLU A 185 3.76 13.98 -8.05
C GLU A 185 4.90 13.01 -8.39
N ALA A 186 5.22 12.08 -7.48
CA ALA A 186 6.27 11.09 -7.68
C ALA A 186 6.00 10.21 -8.90
N MET A 187 4.74 9.85 -9.15
CA MET A 187 4.33 9.05 -10.31
C MET A 187 4.15 9.86 -11.58
N TRP A 188 3.83 11.15 -11.47
CA TRP A 188 3.63 12.03 -12.63
C TRP A 188 4.94 12.58 -13.21
N SER A 189 5.84 13.05 -12.33
CA SER A 189 7.04 13.80 -12.73
C SER A 189 8.33 13.31 -12.06
N GLY A 190 8.27 12.21 -11.30
CA GLY A 190 9.38 11.71 -10.52
C GLY A 190 9.63 12.49 -9.23
N ASN A 191 10.46 11.91 -8.37
CA ASN A 191 10.90 12.49 -7.10
C ASN A 191 12.38 12.94 -7.14
N ARG A 192 12.93 13.13 -8.35
CA ARG A 192 14.31 13.54 -8.59
C ARG A 192 14.36 14.83 -9.41
N ASP A 193 15.39 15.62 -9.21
CA ASP A 193 15.69 16.81 -10.03
C ASP A 193 16.40 16.44 -11.35
N GLU A 194 16.77 17.44 -12.15
CA GLU A 194 17.50 17.28 -13.43
C GLU A 194 18.87 16.60 -13.26
N LYS A 195 19.43 16.60 -12.04
CA LYS A 195 20.71 15.98 -11.69
C LYS A 195 20.52 14.57 -11.11
N GLY A 196 19.28 14.08 -11.03
CA GLY A 196 18.95 12.77 -10.46
C GLY A 196 18.95 12.73 -8.92
N VAL A 197 19.04 13.87 -8.24
CA VAL A 197 19.03 13.97 -6.78
C VAL A 197 17.60 14.00 -6.26
N LYS A 198 17.32 13.30 -5.15
CA LYS A 198 15.99 13.31 -4.53
C LYS A 198 15.62 14.73 -4.10
N ARG A 199 14.47 15.23 -4.55
CA ARG A 199 14.02 16.62 -4.35
C ARG A 199 12.91 16.78 -3.30
N TYR A 200 12.84 15.86 -2.34
CA TYR A 200 11.82 15.90 -1.28
C TYR A 200 11.86 17.21 -0.48
N ALA A 201 13.04 17.81 -0.28
CA ALA A 201 13.17 19.07 0.44
C ALA A 201 12.36 20.18 -0.23
N GLU A 202 12.49 20.34 -1.55
CA GLU A 202 11.74 21.30 -2.36
C GLU A 202 10.24 20.94 -2.47
N ALA A 203 9.91 19.65 -2.41
CA ALA A 203 8.52 19.20 -2.43
C ALA A 203 7.73 19.63 -1.17
N THR A 204 8.40 19.89 -0.05
CA THR A 204 7.76 20.32 1.21
C THR A 204 6.96 21.62 1.04
N ASP A 205 7.55 22.62 0.40
CA ASP A 205 6.92 23.94 0.23
C ASP A 205 5.72 23.84 -0.73
N ARG A 206 5.88 23.12 -1.84
CA ARG A 206 4.80 22.89 -2.82
C ARG A 206 3.65 22.08 -2.22
N LEU A 207 3.95 21.05 -1.42
CA LEU A 207 2.93 20.24 -0.77
C LEU A 207 2.16 21.04 0.29
N ASN A 208 2.84 21.91 1.06
CA ASN A 208 2.18 22.81 1.99
C ASN A 208 1.19 23.73 1.27
N GLU A 209 1.62 24.42 0.19
CA GLU A 209 0.73 25.27 -0.60
C GLU A 209 -0.46 24.48 -1.17
N TRP A 210 -0.19 23.30 -1.74
CA TRP A 210 -1.20 22.41 -2.29
C TRP A 210 -2.24 21.98 -1.25
N ARG A 211 -1.79 21.66 -0.03
CA ARG A 211 -2.66 21.33 1.09
C ARG A 211 -3.60 22.48 1.45
N TYR A 212 -3.11 23.73 1.50
CA TYR A 212 -3.99 24.88 1.74
C TYR A 212 -4.99 25.10 0.60
N ARG A 213 -4.58 24.84 -0.64
CA ARG A 213 -5.47 24.88 -1.81
C ARG A 213 -6.58 23.82 -1.73
N MET A 214 -6.27 22.62 -1.24
CA MET A 214 -7.25 21.55 -0.97
C MET A 214 -8.27 21.98 0.09
N VAL A 215 -7.80 22.49 1.22
CA VAL A 215 -8.67 23.00 2.30
C VAL A 215 -9.57 24.14 1.79
N GLY A 216 -9.02 25.08 1.01
CA GLY A 216 -9.81 26.14 0.38
C GLY A 216 -10.86 25.65 -0.63
N ARG A 217 -10.82 24.38 -1.04
CA ARG A 217 -11.79 23.72 -1.92
C ARG A 217 -12.73 22.77 -1.17
N GLY A 218 -12.67 22.74 0.16
CA GLY A 218 -13.52 21.87 0.99
C GLY A 218 -12.98 20.45 1.21
N ILE A 219 -11.74 20.16 0.80
CA ILE A 219 -11.08 18.88 1.11
C ILE A 219 -10.35 19.02 2.44
N MET A 220 -10.71 18.23 3.44
CA MET A 220 -10.21 18.33 4.82
C MET A 220 -8.83 17.69 5.00
N ALA A 221 -7.85 18.12 4.19
CA ALA A 221 -6.50 17.60 4.17
C ALA A 221 -5.72 17.86 5.48
N GLU A 222 -5.01 16.85 5.96
CA GLU A 222 -4.22 16.90 7.21
C GLU A 222 -3.11 17.96 7.13
N PRO A 223 -2.84 18.75 8.19
CA PRO A 223 -1.68 19.64 8.22
C PRO A 223 -0.38 18.83 8.29
N ILE A 224 0.63 19.20 7.50
CA ILE A 224 1.92 18.48 7.47
C ILE A 224 3.01 19.12 8.34
N GLN A 225 2.90 20.41 8.66
CA GLN A 225 3.83 21.16 9.49
C GLN A 225 3.12 22.32 10.21
N PRO A 226 3.68 22.84 11.33
CA PRO A 226 3.23 24.11 11.91
C PRO A 226 3.22 25.24 10.88
N LEU A 227 2.23 26.14 10.95
CA LEU A 227 2.13 27.31 10.06
C LEU A 227 3.41 28.18 10.07
N TRP A 228 4.13 28.19 11.20
CA TRP A 228 5.40 28.88 11.30
C TRP A 228 6.45 28.38 10.29
N CYS A 229 6.51 27.07 10.02
CA CYS A 229 7.45 26.50 9.05
C CYS A 229 7.18 27.01 7.63
N LEU A 230 5.90 27.13 7.25
CA LEU A 230 5.52 27.68 5.96
C LEU A 230 5.85 29.18 5.84
N ARG A 231 5.70 29.93 6.93
CA ARG A 231 6.03 31.37 6.98
C ARG A 231 7.53 31.64 7.09
N ASN A 232 8.33 30.65 7.45
CA ASN A 232 9.78 30.74 7.63
C ASN A 232 10.47 29.57 6.92
N PRO A 233 10.50 29.57 5.57
CA PRO A 233 11.05 28.46 4.79
C PRO A 233 12.46 28.08 5.21
N GLY A 234 12.73 26.77 5.28
CA GLY A 234 14.03 26.21 5.69
C GLY A 234 14.27 26.12 7.19
N MET A 235 13.53 26.86 8.02
CA MET A 235 13.78 26.91 9.47
C MET A 235 13.28 25.67 10.25
N CYS A 236 12.48 24.82 9.60
CA CYS A 236 12.03 23.54 10.16
C CYS A 236 12.75 22.34 9.53
N ASN A 237 13.80 22.57 8.74
CA ASN A 237 14.53 21.49 8.08
C ASN A 237 15.45 20.79 9.07
N THR A 238 15.32 19.47 9.17
CA THR A 238 16.30 18.62 9.85
C THR A 238 17.19 17.96 8.81
N VAL A 239 18.46 18.34 8.76
CA VAL A 239 19.44 17.67 7.90
C VAL A 239 20.13 16.58 8.71
N LYS A 240 19.80 15.32 8.38
CA LYS A 240 20.51 14.15 8.91
C LYS A 240 21.30 13.55 7.75
N PRO A 241 22.62 13.81 7.63
CA PRO A 241 23.39 13.28 6.52
C PRO A 241 23.31 11.74 6.52
N PHE A 242 23.05 11.16 5.34
CA PHE A 242 23.06 9.72 5.17
C PHE A 242 24.51 9.25 5.29
N VAL A 243 24.85 8.60 6.40
CA VAL A 243 26.10 7.85 6.52
C VAL A 243 25.79 6.47 5.98
N ALA A 244 26.21 6.19 4.75
CA ALA A 244 26.16 4.84 4.23
C ALA A 244 27.06 3.97 5.13
N GLN A 245 26.46 2.96 5.78
CA GLN A 245 27.22 1.85 6.35
C GLN A 245 27.62 0.89 5.24
#